data_AF-G9EKP6-F1
#
_entry.id   AF-G9EKP6-F1
#
_cell.length_a   1.000
_cell.length_b   1.000
_cell.length_c   1.000
_cell.angle_alpha   90.00
_cell.angle_beta   90.00
_cell.angle_gamma   90.00
#
_symmetry.space_group_name_H-M   'P 1'
#
loop_
_entity.id
_entity.type
_entity.pdbx_description
1 polymer ?
#
loop_
_entity_poly.entity_id
_entity_poly.type
_entity_poly.pdbx_seq_one_letter_code
_entity_poly.pdbx_strand_id
1 'polypeptide(L)'
;MNDPGKPIPPEITKITGIHNEDVVGKAINWDFVLQALKDSHVIICHNAQFDRNFLELQTPEKIQKKVISLPFGCTIKDIDWKERNYESSKLDYLNWKLGYFYDGHDPWPGSW
;
A
#
# COMPACT_ATOMS: atom_id res chain seq x y z
N MET A 1 1.74 -11.67 -1.42
CA MET A 1 2.06 -11.85 0.01
C MET A 1 3.39 -12.56 0.14
N ASN A 2 4.16 -12.23 1.17
CA ASN A 2 5.45 -12.84 1.46
C ASN A 2 5.36 -13.56 2.81
N ASP A 3 5.87 -14.79 2.88
CA ASP A 3 5.99 -15.55 4.12
C ASP A 3 6.99 -14.84 5.05
N PRO A 4 6.56 -14.36 6.23
CA PRO A 4 7.45 -13.72 7.19
C PRO A 4 8.32 -14.73 7.97
N GLY A 5 8.10 -16.04 7.82
CA GLY A 5 8.84 -17.09 8.53
C GLY A 5 8.59 -17.12 10.05
N LYS A 6 7.64 -16.32 10.52
CA LYS A 6 7.20 -16.22 11.92
C LYS A 6 5.67 -16.16 11.97
N PRO A 7 5.03 -16.65 13.04
CA PRO A 7 3.58 -16.58 13.17
C PRO A 7 3.07 -15.12 13.10
N ILE A 8 2.03 -14.89 12.30
CA ILE A 8 1.28 -13.63 12.28
C ILE A 8 0.53 -13.51 13.62
N PRO A 9 0.71 -12.39 14.36
CA PRO A 9 0.01 -12.17 15.61
C PRO A 9 -1.52 -12.09 15.41
N PRO A 10 -2.33 -12.62 16.36
CA PRO A 10 -3.79 -12.64 16.23
C PRO A 10 -4.43 -11.27 16.02
N GLU A 11 -3.86 -10.20 16.57
CA GLU A 11 -4.34 -8.84 16.38
C GLU A 11 -4.19 -8.36 14.93
N ILE A 12 -3.13 -8.77 14.23
CA ILE A 12 -2.92 -8.44 12.82
C ILE A 12 -3.90 -9.22 11.97
N THR A 13 -4.12 -10.50 12.25
CA THR A 13 -5.16 -11.30 11.60
C THR A 13 -6.54 -10.67 11.80
N LYS A 14 -6.87 -10.20 13.00
CA LYS A 14 -8.16 -9.55 13.27
C LYS A 14 -8.39 -8.28 12.44
N ILE A 15 -7.32 -7.50 12.20
CA ILE A 15 -7.40 -6.25 11.45
C ILE A 15 -7.39 -6.50 9.94
N THR A 16 -6.56 -7.41 9.47
CA THR A 16 -6.26 -7.60 8.04
C THR A 16 -7.00 -8.77 7.40
N GLY A 17 -7.55 -9.69 8.20
CA GLY A 17 -8.10 -10.97 7.75
C GLY A 17 -7.04 -11.98 7.29
N ILE A 18 -5.75 -11.66 7.40
CA ILE A 18 -4.66 -12.49 6.89
C ILE A 18 -4.26 -13.52 7.94
N HIS A 19 -4.36 -14.79 7.57
CA HIS A 19 -3.92 -15.92 8.40
C HIS A 19 -2.53 -16.42 7.97
N ASN A 20 -1.91 -17.27 8.80
CA ASN A 20 -0.60 -17.83 8.49
C ASN A 20 -0.65 -18.67 7.20
N GLU A 21 -1.73 -19.41 6.98
CA GLU A 21 -1.92 -20.24 5.78
C GLU A 21 -1.94 -19.41 4.49
N ASP A 22 -2.34 -18.13 4.57
CA ASP A 22 -2.39 -17.23 3.41
C ASP A 22 -1.00 -16.80 2.92
N VAL A 23 0.03 -16.93 3.76
CA VAL A 23 1.39 -16.46 3.45
C VAL A 23 2.41 -17.58 3.37
N VAL A 24 2.15 -18.74 3.96
CA VAL A 24 3.08 -19.89 4.00
C VAL A 24 3.58 -20.25 2.59
N GLY A 25 4.90 -20.27 2.44
CA GLY A 25 5.59 -20.64 1.20
C GLY A 25 5.44 -19.64 0.05
N LYS A 26 4.77 -18.50 0.26
CA LYS A 26 4.68 -17.44 -0.75
C LYS A 26 5.90 -16.53 -0.66
N ALA A 27 6.52 -16.26 -1.79
CA ALA A 27 7.62 -15.33 -1.89
C ALA A 27 7.29 -14.24 -2.92
N ILE A 28 7.78 -13.03 -2.66
CA ILE A 28 7.73 -11.97 -3.66
C ILE A 28 8.73 -12.29 -4.77
N ASN A 29 8.27 -12.21 -6.03
CA ASN A 29 9.18 -12.24 -7.18
C ASN A 29 9.88 -10.88 -7.31
N TRP A 30 11.05 -10.77 -6.69
CA TRP A 30 11.82 -9.54 -6.68
C TRP A 30 12.39 -9.15 -8.05
N ASP A 31 12.60 -10.11 -8.96
CA ASP A 31 13.04 -9.78 -10.33
C ASP A 31 11.94 -9.10 -11.13
N PHE A 32 10.69 -9.57 -10.97
CA PHE A 32 9.53 -8.89 -11.53
C PHE A 32 9.37 -7.47 -10.96
N VAL A 33 9.53 -7.30 -9.65
CA VAL A 33 9.47 -5.96 -9.02
C VAL A 33 10.58 -5.05 -9.55
N LEU A 34 11.81 -5.56 -9.70
CA LEU A 34 12.91 -4.78 -10.24
C LEU A 34 12.65 -4.35 -11.69
N GLN A 35 12.07 -5.24 -12.51
CA GLN A 35 11.68 -4.93 -13.87
C GLN A 35 10.61 -3.83 -13.91
N ALA A 36 9.59 -3.92 -13.03
CA ALA A 36 8.55 -2.90 -12.92
C ALA A 36 9.11 -1.53 -12.49
N LEU A 37 10.15 -1.51 -11.64
CA LEU A 37 10.79 -0.28 -11.20
C LEU A 37 11.77 0.31 -12.22
N LYS A 38 12.24 -0.48 -13.20
CA LYS A 38 13.32 -0.08 -14.12
C LYS A 38 13.02 1.25 -14.82
N ASP A 39 11.81 1.37 -15.37
CA ASP A 39 11.36 2.51 -16.16
C ASP A 39 10.51 3.50 -15.34
N SER A 40 10.37 3.25 -14.03
CA SER A 40 9.68 4.15 -13.12
C SER A 40 10.52 5.38 -12.83
N HIS A 41 9.85 6.54 -12.79
CA HIS A 41 10.46 7.84 -12.49
C HIS A 41 10.07 8.37 -11.10
N VAL A 42 8.99 7.83 -10.51
CA VAL A 42 8.45 8.24 -9.21
C VAL A 42 7.67 7.07 -8.60
N ILE A 43 7.67 6.99 -7.27
CA ILE A 43 6.82 6.07 -6.50
C ILE A 43 5.78 6.91 -5.76
N ILE A 44 4.50 6.54 -5.86
CA ILE A 44 3.40 7.30 -5.23
C ILE A 44 2.67 6.37 -4.25
N CYS A 45 2.56 6.81 -2.99
CA CYS A 45 1.94 6.03 -1.91
C CYS A 45 1.03 6.91 -1.04
N HIS A 46 -0.02 6.30 -0.48
CA HIS A 46 -0.84 6.93 0.56
C HIS A 46 -0.22 6.63 1.93
N ASN A 47 0.72 7.49 2.36
CA ASN A 47 1.67 7.33 3.48
C ASN A 47 3.07 6.81 3.08
N ALA A 48 3.71 7.47 2.12
CA ALA A 48 5.02 7.08 1.59
C ALA A 48 6.13 6.87 2.65
N GLN A 49 6.05 7.48 3.84
CA GLN A 49 7.04 7.26 4.90
C GLN A 49 7.07 5.80 5.37
N PHE A 50 5.91 5.14 5.42
CA PHE A 50 5.81 3.74 5.80
C PHE A 50 6.40 2.83 4.69
N ASP A 51 5.94 3.01 3.45
CA ASP A 51 6.38 2.21 2.31
C ASP A 51 7.87 2.39 2.03
N ARG A 52 8.37 3.62 2.13
CA ARG A 52 9.78 3.93 1.92
C ARG A 52 10.67 3.21 2.91
N ASN A 53 10.31 3.18 4.19
CA ASN A 53 11.08 2.44 5.20
C ASN A 53 11.19 0.95 4.83
N PHE A 54 10.07 0.33 4.46
CA PHE A 54 10.08 -1.06 4.04
C PHE A 54 10.93 -1.28 2.79
N LEU A 55 10.72 -0.47 1.74
CA LEU A 55 11.40 -0.62 0.46
C LEU A 55 12.91 -0.35 0.54
N GLU A 56 13.34 0.59 1.37
CA GLU A 56 14.75 0.96 1.52
C GLU A 56 15.52 0.06 2.50
N LEU A 57 14.86 -0.54 3.50
CA LEU A 57 15.55 -1.27 4.58
C LEU A 57 15.28 -2.78 4.61
N GLN A 58 14.15 -3.23 4.07
CA GLN A 58 13.66 -4.61 4.28
C GLN A 58 13.52 -5.41 2.98
N THR A 59 13.95 -4.86 1.85
CA THR A 59 13.96 -5.55 0.53
C THR A 59 15.37 -5.99 0.14
N PRO A 60 15.54 -6.85 -0.89
CA PRO A 60 16.88 -7.18 -1.38
C PRO A 60 17.66 -5.94 -1.86
N GLU A 61 18.99 -5.95 -1.70
CA GLU A 61 19.88 -4.81 -2.01
C GLU A 61 19.66 -4.21 -3.41
N LYS A 62 19.36 -5.05 -4.41
CA LYS A 62 19.06 -4.61 -5.79
C LYS A 62 17.81 -3.70 -5.87
N ILE A 63 16.80 -3.99 -5.05
CA ILE A 63 15.58 -3.18 -4.96
C ILE A 63 15.87 -1.90 -4.19
N GLN A 64 16.54 -1.99 -3.03
CA GLN A 64 16.90 -0.84 -2.21
C GLN A 64 17.65 0.22 -3.04
N LYS A 65 18.70 -0.19 -3.77
CA LYS A 65 19.49 0.71 -4.64
C LYS A 65 18.63 1.43 -5.68
N LYS A 66 17.70 0.71 -6.32
CA LYS A 66 16.80 1.30 -7.31
C LYS A 66 15.82 2.26 -6.66
N VAL A 67 15.21 1.88 -5.53
CA VAL A 67 14.21 2.69 -4.84
C VAL A 67 14.79 3.99 -4.28
N ILE A 68 15.98 3.97 -3.69
CA ILE A 68 16.65 5.18 -3.14
C ILE A 68 16.89 6.23 -4.23
N SER A 69 17.08 5.80 -5.49
CA SER A 69 17.26 6.72 -6.62
C SER A 69 15.95 7.37 -7.12
N LEU A 70 14.79 6.93 -6.64
CA LEU A 70 13.49 7.41 -7.09
C LEU A 70 12.87 8.39 -6.08
N PRO A 71 12.27 9.51 -6.54
CA PRO A 71 11.47 10.36 -5.68
C PRO A 71 10.19 9.65 -5.24
N PHE A 72 9.74 9.98 -4.03
CA PHE A 72 8.47 9.50 -3.48
C PHE A 72 7.46 10.64 -3.40
N GLY A 73 6.26 10.40 -3.93
CA GLY A 73 5.08 11.20 -3.69
C GLY A 73 4.22 10.58 -2.59
N CYS A 74 3.73 11.40 -1.67
CA CYS A 74 2.89 11.03 -0.56
C CYS A 74 1.57 11.77 -0.61
N THR A 75 0.47 11.10 -0.94
CA THR A 75 -0.83 11.79 -1.01
C THR A 75 -1.29 12.33 0.35
N ILE A 76 -0.80 11.79 1.49
CA ILE A 76 -1.14 12.32 2.83
C ILE A 76 -0.43 13.66 3.10
N LYS A 77 0.81 13.81 2.65
CA LYS A 77 1.66 14.97 3.00
C LYS A 77 1.74 16.01 1.89
N ASP A 78 1.71 15.58 0.64
CA ASP A 78 1.92 16.44 -0.52
C ASP A 78 0.61 17.07 -1.04
N ILE A 79 -0.54 16.60 -0.56
CA ILE A 79 -1.85 17.15 -0.89
C ILE A 79 -2.45 17.79 0.35
N ASP A 80 -2.74 19.08 0.27
CA ASP A 80 -3.59 19.73 1.25
C ASP A 80 -5.05 19.36 0.97
N TRP A 81 -5.50 18.34 1.68
CA TRP A 81 -6.88 17.86 1.63
C TRP A 81 -7.86 18.86 2.23
N LYS A 82 -7.44 19.65 3.23
CA LYS A 82 -8.32 20.63 3.87
C LYS A 82 -8.62 21.79 2.94
N GLU A 83 -7.61 22.30 2.22
CA GLU A 83 -7.80 23.29 1.16
C GLU A 83 -8.76 22.80 0.07
N ARG A 84 -8.79 21.49 -0.16
CA ARG A 84 -9.68 20.82 -1.12
C ARG A 84 -11.06 20.47 -0.54
N ASN A 85 -11.41 20.99 0.63
CA ASN A 85 -12.68 20.72 1.34
C ASN A 85 -12.87 19.26 1.79
N TYR A 86 -11.79 18.55 2.10
CA TYR A 86 -11.81 17.24 2.74
C TYR A 86 -11.41 17.38 4.22
N GLU A 87 -12.22 16.80 5.11
CA GLU A 87 -12.04 16.94 6.56
C GLU A 87 -10.97 15.97 7.12
N SER A 88 -10.64 14.93 6.34
CA SER A 88 -9.66 13.92 6.71
C SER A 88 -8.83 13.51 5.51
N SER A 89 -7.56 13.19 5.77
CA SER A 89 -6.65 12.56 4.82
C SER A 89 -6.65 11.04 4.90
N LYS A 90 -7.50 10.43 5.74
CA LYS A 90 -7.63 8.96 5.81
C LYS A 90 -8.09 8.41 4.48
N LEU A 91 -7.41 7.38 3.97
CA LEU A 91 -7.72 6.77 2.67
C LEU A 91 -9.18 6.38 2.52
N ASP A 92 -9.77 5.74 3.53
CA ASP A 92 -11.19 5.36 3.51
C ASP A 92 -12.08 6.60 3.36
N TYR A 93 -11.87 7.64 4.16
CA TYR A 93 -12.67 8.87 4.04
C TYR A 93 -12.55 9.49 2.64
N LEU A 94 -11.35 9.54 2.08
CA LEU A 94 -11.12 10.09 0.75
C LEU A 94 -11.82 9.24 -0.33
N ASN A 95 -11.69 7.92 -0.27
CA ASN A 95 -12.35 7.00 -1.18
C ASN A 95 -13.88 7.13 -1.10
N TRP A 96 -14.43 7.29 0.11
CA TRP A 96 -15.87 7.44 0.32
C TRP A 96 -16.35 8.75 -0.30
N LYS A 97 -15.66 9.85 -0.01
CA LYS A 97 -16.04 11.17 -0.49
C LYS A 97 -15.89 11.32 -2.01
N LEU A 98 -14.95 10.59 -2.61
CA LEU A 98 -14.71 10.56 -4.05
C LEU A 98 -15.60 9.54 -4.79
N GLY A 99 -16.44 8.77 -4.09
CA GLY A 99 -17.31 7.76 -4.69
C GLY A 99 -16.58 6.49 -5.17
N TYR A 100 -15.34 6.26 -4.70
CA TYR A 100 -14.55 5.07 -5.01
C TYR A 100 -14.74 3.93 -4.01
N PHE A 101 -15.70 4.03 -3.09
CA PHE A 101 -15.86 2.97 -2.08
C PHE A 101 -16.21 1.64 -2.76
N TYR A 102 -15.31 0.69 -2.53
CA TYR A 102 -15.44 -0.73 -2.84
C TYR A 102 -16.38 -1.33 -1.79
N ASP A 103 -17.51 -1.86 -2.23
CA ASP A 103 -18.39 -2.61 -1.35
C ASP A 103 -17.64 -3.86 -0.85
N GLY A 104 -17.51 -4.01 0.46
CA GLY A 104 -17.06 -5.27 1.05
C GLY A 104 -18.16 -6.33 1.01
N HIS A 105 -19.40 -5.93 0.71
CA HIS A 105 -20.61 -6.73 0.80
C HIS A 105 -21.70 -6.11 -0.10
N ASP A 106 -21.55 -6.20 -1.43
CA ASP A 106 -22.60 -5.75 -2.36
C ASP A 106 -23.95 -6.39 -1.98
N PRO A 107 -25.06 -5.62 -1.99
CA PRO A 107 -25.51 -5.06 -3.26
C PRO A 107 -26.10 -3.65 -3.18
N TRP A 108 -25.63 -2.75 -4.04
CA TRP A 108 -26.52 -1.73 -4.60
C TRP A 108 -27.14 -2.20 -5.92
N PRO A 109 -28.48 -2.15 -6.06
CA PRO A 109 -29.05 -1.79 -7.34
C PRO A 109 -30.05 -0.64 -7.17
N GLY A 110 -29.63 0.56 -7.57
CA GLY A 110 -30.52 1.62 -8.05
C GLY A 110 -30.91 2.68 -7.04
N SER A 111 -30.51 3.92 -7.31
CA SER A 111 -31.44 4.98 -7.74
C SER A 111 -30.69 6.31 -7.88
N TRP A 112 -31.13 7.03 -8.91
CA TRP A 112 -30.69 8.30 -9.47
C TRP A 112 -30.66 9.46 -8.46
#